data_AF-X8J3X0-F1
#
_entry.id   AF-X8J3X0-F1
#
_cell.length_a   1.000
_cell.length_b   1.000
_cell.length_c   1.000
_cell.angle_alpha   90.00
_cell.angle_beta   90.00
_cell.angle_gamma   90.00
#
_symmetry.space_group_name_H-M   'P 1'
#
loop_
_entity.id
_entity.type
_entity.pdbx_description
1 polymer ?
#
loop_
_entity_poly.entity_id
_entity_poly.type
_entity_poly.pdbx_seq_one_letter_code
_entity_poly.pdbx_strand_id
1 'polypeptide(L)'
;MDEKGLAFVASQRDEEVNAGRFSPGFSQLSPGMQTSAIGAVPKPHSEKYRLITDQSAGTYALNSFINKEDAKVRYDTLQDLGKALRDLKNKFPNTPLALWKSDVAHAFRTIPMHPLWQIRQVVLVGDTYHVDRCMAFGNRSSPVIWCRLAGLVAWIAVNVIGLRFCHHYMDDFWSIERGLDTVLYEPYRCELPHSQVQLLSLWDKLGIPHEQNKQVFGTRLPVIGFEVDTEAMTFRMGKAEREALVLAITDFLATKKRSHPLREWQRLLGWCCKTSYNRRLNRYNASYMNHAV
;
A
#
# COMPACT_ATOMS: atom_id res chain seq x y z
N MET A 1 -24.74 0.96 -7.79
CA MET A 1 -24.39 0.87 -6.36
C MET A 1 -25.67 0.62 -5.59
N ASP A 2 -25.59 -0.04 -4.44
CA ASP A 2 -26.71 -0.15 -3.49
C ASP A 2 -26.88 1.16 -2.70
N GLU A 3 -27.95 1.25 -1.91
CA GLU A 3 -28.28 2.44 -1.12
C GLU A 3 -27.16 2.84 -0.15
N LYS A 4 -26.57 1.85 0.54
CA LYS A 4 -25.41 2.06 1.44
C LYS A 4 -24.21 2.61 0.69
N GLY A 5 -23.91 2.08 -0.49
CA GLY A 5 -22.83 2.57 -1.34
C GLY A 5 -23.06 4.02 -1.80
N LEU A 6 -24.29 4.38 -2.15
CA LEU A 6 -24.64 5.76 -2.52
C LEU A 6 -24.48 6.73 -1.35
N ALA A 7 -24.98 6.36 -0.17
CA ALA A 7 -24.82 7.15 1.06
C ALA A 7 -23.34 7.34 1.43
N PHE A 8 -22.53 6.29 1.30
CA PHE A 8 -21.08 6.36 1.49
C PHE A 8 -20.43 7.34 0.51
N VAL A 9 -20.75 7.27 -0.78
CA VAL A 9 -20.17 8.18 -1.78
C VAL A 9 -20.54 9.64 -1.51
N ALA A 10 -21.78 9.91 -1.06
CA ALA A 10 -22.21 11.26 -0.67
C ALA A 10 -21.42 11.78 0.55
N SER A 11 -21.26 10.96 1.59
CA SER A 11 -20.44 11.29 2.76
C SER A 11 -18.98 11.55 2.36
N GLN A 12 -18.41 10.69 1.50
CA GLN A 12 -17.04 10.83 1.03
C GLN A 12 -16.84 12.10 0.21
N ARG A 13 -17.81 12.47 -0.63
CA ARG A 13 -17.80 13.76 -1.35
C ARG A 13 -17.66 14.91 -0.35
N ASP A 14 -18.47 14.93 0.70
CA ASP A 14 -18.46 16.02 1.68
C ASP A 14 -17.10 16.12 2.39
N GLU A 15 -16.52 14.98 2.77
CA GLU A 15 -15.16 14.92 3.31
C GLU A 15 -14.11 15.47 2.34
N GLU A 16 -14.16 15.05 1.07
CA GLU A 16 -13.18 15.47 0.06
C GLU A 16 -13.33 16.97 -0.31
N VAL A 17 -14.55 17.50 -0.31
CA VAL A 17 -14.83 18.94 -0.51
C VAL A 17 -14.31 19.74 0.67
N ASN A 18 -14.60 19.32 1.91
CA ASN A 18 -14.13 19.98 3.13
C ASN A 18 -12.60 19.98 3.22
N ALA A 19 -11.96 18.91 2.76
CA ALA A 19 -10.50 18.83 2.67
C ALA A 19 -9.89 19.60 1.47
N GLY A 20 -10.72 20.24 0.64
CA GLY A 20 -10.30 20.99 -0.55
C GLY A 20 -9.79 20.12 -1.71
N ARG A 21 -9.89 18.79 -1.59
CA ARG A 21 -9.45 17.80 -2.59
C ARG A 21 -10.45 17.64 -3.71
N PHE A 22 -11.73 17.81 -3.42
CA PHE A 22 -12.76 18.04 -4.43
C PHE A 22 -13.09 19.54 -4.52
N SER A 23 -13.46 20.01 -5.71
CA SER A 23 -14.03 21.36 -5.85
C SER A 23 -15.43 21.44 -5.23
N PRO A 24 -15.92 22.67 -4.95
CA PRO A 24 -17.36 22.90 -4.80
C PRO A 24 -18.15 22.30 -5.97
N GLY A 25 -19.39 21.93 -5.69
CA GLY A 25 -20.28 21.33 -6.67
C GLY A 25 -20.69 22.31 -7.77
N PHE A 26 -20.84 21.81 -9.00
CA PHE A 26 -21.35 22.58 -10.13
C PHE A 26 -22.30 21.74 -10.99
N SER A 27 -23.16 22.40 -11.76
CA SER A 27 -24.32 21.77 -12.43
C SER A 27 -24.05 21.30 -13.86
N GLN A 28 -23.06 21.86 -14.55
CA GLN A 28 -22.79 21.56 -15.96
C GLN A 28 -21.29 21.46 -16.26
N LEU A 29 -20.91 20.47 -17.06
CA LEU A 29 -19.54 20.32 -17.55
C LEU A 29 -19.19 21.45 -18.52
N SER A 30 -18.00 22.03 -18.33
CA SER A 30 -17.42 22.97 -19.31
C SER A 30 -16.82 22.22 -20.49
N PRO A 31 -16.65 22.87 -21.66
CA PRO A 31 -15.97 22.27 -22.81
C PRO A 31 -14.61 21.67 -22.44
N GLY A 32 -14.36 20.43 -22.87
CA GLY A 32 -13.12 19.70 -22.59
C GLY A 32 -13.08 18.99 -21.24
N MET A 33 -14.07 19.19 -20.36
CA MET A 33 -14.18 18.40 -19.14
C MET A 33 -14.64 16.96 -19.44
N GLN A 34 -14.11 16.02 -18.66
CA GLN A 34 -14.48 14.61 -18.75
C GLN A 34 -14.86 14.08 -17.38
N THR A 35 -15.83 13.16 -17.36
CA THR A 35 -16.25 12.49 -16.13
C THR A 35 -15.56 11.14 -16.00
N SER A 36 -15.20 10.80 -14.76
CA SER A 36 -14.76 9.47 -14.36
C SER A 36 -15.86 8.80 -13.55
N ALA A 37 -16.14 7.54 -13.84
CA ALA A 37 -17.09 6.77 -13.05
C ALA A 37 -16.53 6.54 -11.64
N ILE A 38 -17.38 6.68 -10.62
CA ILE A 38 -17.03 6.38 -9.24
C ILE A 38 -17.89 5.24 -8.71
N GLY A 39 -17.33 4.49 -7.77
CA GLY A 39 -17.98 3.37 -7.13
C GLY A 39 -17.59 3.22 -5.67
N ALA A 40 -18.44 2.56 -4.90
CA ALA A 40 -18.17 2.13 -3.54
C ALA A 40 -17.94 0.62 -3.53
N VAL A 41 -16.80 0.17 -3.01
CA VAL A 41 -16.50 -1.26 -2.84
C VAL A 41 -16.27 -1.57 -1.36
N PRO A 42 -16.93 -2.58 -0.79
CA PRO A 42 -16.70 -3.00 0.59
C PRO A 42 -15.23 -3.37 0.83
N LYS A 43 -14.68 -2.96 1.96
CA LYS A 43 -13.39 -3.44 2.43
C LYS A 43 -13.54 -4.90 2.85
N PRO A 44 -12.63 -5.81 2.43
CA PRO A 44 -12.65 -7.18 2.93
C PRO A 44 -12.65 -7.18 4.46
N HIS A 45 -13.49 -8.02 5.06
CA HIS A 45 -13.61 -8.19 6.52
C HIS A 45 -13.97 -6.90 7.29
N SER A 46 -14.65 -5.94 6.67
CA SER A 46 -15.07 -4.70 7.30
C SER A 46 -16.38 -4.18 6.72
N GLU A 47 -17.17 -3.47 7.53
CA GLU A 47 -18.37 -2.76 7.07
C GLU A 47 -18.03 -1.44 6.34
N LYS A 48 -16.76 -1.05 6.32
CA LYS A 48 -16.30 0.18 5.66
C LYS A 48 -16.23 -0.02 4.15
N TYR A 49 -16.50 1.04 3.40
CA TYR A 49 -16.34 1.07 1.95
C TYR A 49 -15.03 1.77 1.54
N ARG A 50 -14.63 1.58 0.27
CA ARG A 50 -13.60 2.35 -0.42
C ARG A 50 -14.23 3.02 -1.62
N LEU A 51 -13.94 4.31 -1.80
CA LEU A 51 -14.21 4.99 -3.05
C LEU A 51 -13.22 4.49 -4.10
N ILE A 52 -13.74 4.06 -5.24
CA ILE A 52 -12.97 3.67 -6.42
C ILE A 52 -13.35 4.63 -7.54
N THR A 53 -12.34 5.09 -8.28
CA THR A 53 -12.55 5.84 -9.52
C THR A 53 -12.16 4.93 -10.68
N ASP A 54 -13.11 4.58 -11.53
CA ASP A 54 -12.83 3.82 -12.75
C ASP A 54 -12.43 4.77 -13.88
N GLN A 55 -11.12 4.97 -13.99
CA GLN A 55 -10.50 5.76 -15.05
C GLN A 55 -10.20 4.94 -16.33
N SER A 56 -10.67 3.69 -16.39
CA SER A 56 -10.53 2.81 -17.56
C SER A 56 -11.86 2.60 -18.29
N ALA A 57 -12.97 3.10 -17.75
CA ALA A 57 -14.28 2.99 -18.35
C ALA A 57 -14.51 4.01 -19.48
N GLY A 58 -15.21 3.57 -20.53
CA GLY A 58 -15.65 4.42 -21.64
C GLY A 58 -14.67 4.50 -22.81
N THR A 59 -15.14 5.05 -23.94
CA THR A 59 -14.39 5.16 -25.20
C THR A 59 -13.16 6.07 -25.08
N TYR A 60 -13.24 7.11 -24.26
CA TYR A 60 -12.16 8.09 -24.02
C TYR A 60 -11.66 8.02 -22.57
N ALA A 61 -11.49 6.80 -22.06
CA ALA A 61 -11.05 6.56 -20.70
C ALA A 61 -9.72 7.28 -20.39
N LEU A 62 -9.58 7.89 -19.21
CA LEU A 62 -8.40 8.66 -18.84
C LEU A 62 -7.11 7.83 -18.93
N ASN A 63 -7.17 6.56 -18.52
CA ASN A 63 -6.03 5.66 -18.60
C ASN A 63 -5.61 5.31 -20.02
N SER A 64 -6.42 5.59 -21.05
CA SER A 64 -6.03 5.43 -22.45
C SER A 64 -4.99 6.46 -22.90
N PHE A 65 -4.92 7.61 -22.23
CA PHE A 65 -3.95 8.68 -22.51
C PHE A 65 -2.59 8.47 -21.82
N ILE A 66 -2.42 7.38 -21.05
CA ILE A 66 -1.19 7.07 -20.33
C ILE A 66 -0.59 5.81 -20.93
N ASN A 67 0.63 5.89 -21.48
CA ASN A 67 1.29 4.71 -22.01
C ASN A 67 1.55 3.68 -20.91
N LYS A 68 1.32 2.40 -21.23
CA LYS A 68 1.52 1.30 -20.27
C LYS A 68 2.99 1.15 -19.86
N GLU A 69 3.90 1.51 -20.75
CA GLU A 69 5.34 1.38 -20.52
C GLU A 69 5.87 2.38 -19.48
N ASP A 70 5.23 3.54 -19.39
CA ASP A 70 5.55 4.61 -18.43
C ASP A 70 5.06 4.28 -17.01
N ALA A 71 4.22 3.24 -16.86
CA ALA A 71 3.55 2.88 -15.62
C ALA A 71 4.24 1.76 -14.82
N LYS A 72 5.56 1.61 -14.97
CA LYS A 72 6.35 0.59 -14.26
C LYS A 72 6.84 1.14 -12.92
N VAL A 73 6.63 0.33 -11.86
CA VAL A 73 7.10 0.62 -10.51
C VAL A 73 7.99 -0.52 -10.04
N ARG A 74 9.10 -0.18 -9.38
CA ARG A 74 9.93 -1.12 -8.65
C ARG A 74 9.68 -0.93 -7.17
N TYR A 75 9.23 -1.98 -6.50
CA TYR A 75 9.01 -1.98 -5.05
C TYR A 75 10.18 -2.64 -4.33
N ASP A 76 10.39 -2.25 -3.06
CA ASP A 76 11.19 -3.07 -2.16
C ASP A 76 10.45 -4.36 -1.83
N THR A 77 11.21 -5.44 -1.71
CA THR A 77 10.66 -6.78 -1.56
C THR A 77 11.06 -7.41 -0.22
N LEU A 78 10.37 -8.47 0.22
CA LEU A 78 10.86 -9.24 1.38
C LEU A 78 12.26 -9.83 1.19
N GLN A 79 12.76 -9.98 -0.04
CA GLN A 79 14.14 -10.39 -0.26
C GLN A 79 15.11 -9.29 0.19
N ASP A 80 14.76 -8.03 -0.05
CA ASP A 80 15.57 -6.88 0.37
C ASP A 80 15.56 -6.77 1.90
N LEU A 81 14.38 -6.92 2.53
CA LEU A 81 14.25 -7.01 3.99
C LEU A 81 15.06 -8.19 4.56
N GLY A 82 14.99 -9.36 3.94
CA GLY A 82 15.71 -10.56 4.38
C GLY A 82 17.23 -10.41 4.27
N LYS A 83 17.74 -9.67 3.27
CA LYS A 83 19.17 -9.32 3.20
C LYS A 83 19.54 -8.40 4.37
N ALA A 84 18.77 -7.34 4.60
CA ALA A 84 19.00 -6.40 5.69
C ALA A 84 18.98 -7.06 7.09
N LEU A 85 18.01 -7.95 7.36
CA LEU A 85 17.95 -8.73 8.59
C LEU A 85 19.20 -9.59 8.79
N ARG A 86 19.62 -10.32 7.76
CA ARG A 86 20.81 -11.19 7.84
C ARG A 86 22.08 -10.39 8.07
N ASP A 87 22.25 -9.28 7.35
CA ASP A 87 23.43 -8.42 7.50
C ASP A 87 23.53 -7.87 8.94
N LEU A 88 22.40 -7.47 9.52
CA LEU A 88 22.34 -7.02 10.91
C LEU A 88 22.61 -8.16 11.90
N LYS A 89 21.98 -9.33 11.72
CA LYS A 89 22.16 -10.48 12.61
C LYS A 89 23.60 -11.00 12.59
N ASN A 90 24.23 -11.03 11.42
CA ASN A 90 25.64 -11.42 11.28
C ASN A 90 26.58 -10.43 11.97
N LYS A 91 26.30 -9.14 11.86
CA LYS A 91 27.13 -8.09 12.47
C LYS A 91 26.91 -7.97 13.98
N PHE A 92 25.70 -8.30 14.45
CA PHE A 92 25.26 -8.14 15.84
C PHE A 92 24.48 -9.38 16.32
N PRO A 93 25.13 -10.54 16.50
CA PRO A 93 24.45 -11.82 16.73
C PRO A 93 23.63 -11.85 18.03
N ASN A 94 24.08 -11.13 19.06
CA ASN A 94 23.47 -11.12 20.38
C ASN A 94 22.53 -9.92 20.61
N THR A 95 22.34 -9.07 19.59
CA THR A 95 21.46 -7.90 19.70
C THR A 95 20.06 -8.29 19.22
N PRO A 96 19.01 -8.10 20.05
CA PRO A 96 17.63 -8.23 19.60
C PRO A 96 17.36 -7.28 18.44
N LEU A 97 16.56 -7.72 17.47
CA LEU A 97 16.16 -6.91 16.33
C LEU A 97 14.64 -6.74 16.39
N ALA A 98 14.14 -5.50 16.35
CA ALA A 98 12.72 -5.22 16.21
C ALA A 98 12.45 -4.70 14.79
N LEU A 99 11.35 -5.12 14.21
CA LEU A 99 10.84 -4.54 12.97
C LEU A 99 9.87 -3.42 13.32
N TRP A 100 9.84 -2.35 12.54
CA TRP A 100 8.74 -1.40 12.57
C TRP A 100 8.18 -1.18 11.18
N LYS A 101 6.89 -0.86 11.13
CA LYS A 101 6.14 -0.51 9.94
C LYS A 101 5.35 0.77 10.19
N SER A 102 5.42 1.67 9.22
CA SER A 102 4.70 2.93 9.21
C SER A 102 3.89 3.08 7.92
N ASP A 103 2.61 3.41 8.05
CA ASP A 103 1.67 3.65 6.94
C ASP A 103 1.42 5.15 6.79
N VAL A 104 1.51 5.64 5.55
CA VAL A 104 1.12 7.00 5.20
C VAL A 104 -0.40 7.10 5.08
N ALA A 105 -0.99 8.07 5.77
CA ALA A 105 -2.42 8.33 5.67
C ALA A 105 -2.76 9.00 4.34
N HIS A 106 -3.91 8.64 3.76
CA HIS A 106 -4.47 9.27 2.56
C HIS A 106 -3.53 9.38 1.36
N ALA A 107 -2.47 8.56 1.25
CA ALA A 107 -1.37 8.64 0.29
C ALA A 107 -1.66 9.40 -1.02
N PHE A 108 -2.25 8.78 -2.05
CA PHE A 108 -2.53 9.44 -3.34
C PHE A 108 -3.27 10.79 -3.20
N ARG A 109 -4.17 10.91 -2.22
CA ARG A 109 -4.95 12.13 -1.98
C ARG A 109 -4.11 13.30 -1.47
N THR A 110 -2.87 13.06 -1.04
CA THR A 110 -1.91 14.09 -0.60
C THR A 110 -1.27 14.85 -1.76
N ILE A 111 -1.32 14.31 -2.98
CA ILE A 111 -0.65 14.91 -4.14
C ILE A 111 -1.69 15.55 -5.06
N PRO A 112 -1.60 16.88 -5.29
CA PRO A 112 -2.45 17.55 -6.26
C PRO A 112 -2.08 17.14 -7.67
N MET A 113 -3.09 16.92 -8.51
CA MET A 113 -2.93 16.74 -9.94
C MET A 113 -2.71 18.09 -10.62
N HIS A 114 -1.94 18.09 -11.71
CA HIS A 114 -1.79 19.28 -12.54
C HIS A 114 -3.17 19.77 -13.05
N PRO A 115 -3.46 21.09 -13.10
CA PRO A 115 -4.78 21.60 -13.51
C PRO A 115 -5.30 21.05 -14.84
N LEU A 116 -4.41 20.84 -15.82
CA LEU A 116 -4.76 20.24 -17.12
C LEU A 116 -5.21 18.77 -17.03
N TRP A 117 -4.82 18.05 -15.98
CA TRP A 117 -5.34 16.73 -15.69
C TRP A 117 -6.66 16.81 -14.91
N GLN A 118 -6.76 17.75 -13.96
CA GLN A 118 -7.95 17.95 -13.14
C GLN A 118 -9.22 18.16 -13.98
N ILE A 119 -9.14 18.92 -15.09
CA ILE A 119 -10.31 19.13 -15.98
C ILE A 119 -10.86 17.81 -16.55
N ARG A 120 -10.03 16.75 -16.65
CA ARG A 120 -10.45 15.43 -17.15
C ARG A 120 -10.92 14.50 -16.03
N GLN A 121 -10.67 14.84 -14.77
CA GLN A 121 -10.98 14.02 -13.61
C GLN A 121 -12.16 14.62 -12.82
N VAL A 122 -13.28 14.83 -13.51
CA VAL A 122 -14.53 15.26 -12.88
C VAL A 122 -15.30 14.03 -12.40
N VAL A 123 -15.89 14.09 -11.21
CA VAL A 123 -16.76 13.04 -10.67
C VAL A 123 -18.18 13.58 -10.53
N LEU A 124 -19.17 12.72 -10.78
CA LEU A 124 -20.58 13.02 -10.57
C LEU A 124 -21.04 12.30 -9.31
N VAL A 125 -21.53 13.06 -8.33
CA VAL A 125 -22.08 12.53 -7.07
C VAL A 125 -23.49 13.10 -6.91
N GLY A 126 -24.49 12.22 -6.92
CA GLY A 126 -25.89 12.64 -7.06
C GLY A 126 -26.07 13.42 -8.36
N ASP A 127 -26.55 14.66 -8.24
CA ASP A 127 -26.83 15.55 -9.37
C ASP A 127 -25.77 16.65 -9.55
N THR A 128 -24.62 16.52 -8.87
CA THR A 128 -23.58 17.55 -8.81
C THR A 128 -22.22 17.04 -9.25
N TYR A 129 -21.55 17.83 -10.10
CA TYR A 129 -20.19 17.57 -10.55
C TYR A 129 -19.16 18.19 -9.61
N HIS A 130 -18.04 17.50 -9.45
CA HIS A 130 -16.90 17.95 -8.67
C HIS A 130 -15.60 17.65 -9.41
N VAL A 131 -14.69 18.62 -9.48
CA VAL A 131 -13.33 18.38 -9.97
C VAL A 131 -12.56 17.68 -8.87
N ASP A 132 -12.03 16.49 -9.15
CA ASP A 132 -11.06 15.83 -8.27
C ASP A 132 -9.67 16.40 -8.52
N ARG A 133 -9.16 17.12 -7.52
CA ARG A 133 -7.90 17.88 -7.61
C ARG A 133 -6.68 17.05 -7.27
N CYS A 134 -6.85 15.84 -6.74
CA CYS A 134 -5.76 15.01 -6.23
C CYS A 134 -5.62 13.71 -7.02
N MET A 135 -4.49 12.99 -6.82
CA MET A 135 -4.35 11.67 -7.41
C MET A 135 -5.46 10.75 -6.87
N ALA A 136 -5.98 9.90 -7.74
CA ALA A 136 -7.03 8.94 -7.40
C ALA A 136 -6.54 7.50 -7.56
N PHE A 137 -7.11 6.60 -6.76
CA PHE A 137 -7.04 5.17 -7.02
C PHE A 137 -7.75 4.84 -8.34
N GLY A 138 -7.12 4.00 -9.15
CA GLY A 138 -7.62 3.60 -10.47
C GLY A 138 -6.97 4.35 -11.64
N ASN A 139 -6.26 5.45 -11.39
CA ASN A 139 -5.39 6.06 -12.39
C ASN A 139 -4.11 5.22 -12.59
N ARG A 140 -3.70 5.04 -13.85
CA ARG A 140 -2.55 4.22 -14.24
C ARG A 140 -1.20 4.79 -13.75
N SER A 141 -1.07 6.10 -13.68
CA SER A 141 0.17 6.78 -13.27
C SER A 141 0.26 7.03 -11.76
N SER A 142 -0.86 7.02 -11.02
CA SER A 142 -0.87 7.29 -9.56
C SER A 142 0.16 6.47 -8.79
N PRO A 143 0.25 5.12 -8.96
CA PRO A 143 1.26 4.33 -8.24
C PRO A 143 2.70 4.75 -8.59
N VAL A 144 2.96 5.15 -9.83
CA VAL A 144 4.31 5.52 -10.29
C VAL A 144 4.72 6.86 -9.70
N ILE A 145 3.84 7.86 -9.77
CA ILE A 145 4.08 9.19 -9.22
C ILE A 145 4.29 9.07 -7.71
N TRP A 146 3.40 8.35 -7.02
CA TRP A 146 3.53 8.10 -5.59
C TRP A 146 4.83 7.41 -5.23
N CYS A 147 5.17 6.29 -5.87
CA CYS A 147 6.36 5.53 -5.50
C CYS A 147 7.66 6.28 -5.81
N ARG A 148 7.67 7.19 -6.78
CA ARG A 148 8.82 8.10 -6.98
C ARG A 148 9.00 9.05 -5.80
N LEU A 149 7.91 9.61 -5.28
CA LEU A 149 7.94 10.49 -4.12
C LEU A 149 8.26 9.71 -2.84
N ALA A 150 7.62 8.57 -2.61
CA ALA A 150 7.90 7.69 -1.49
C ALA A 150 9.37 7.21 -1.50
N GLY A 151 9.89 6.86 -2.68
CA GLY A 151 11.30 6.52 -2.86
C GLY A 151 12.26 7.68 -2.56
N LEU A 152 11.89 8.92 -2.92
CA LEU A 152 12.66 10.11 -2.53
C LEU A 152 12.63 10.30 -1.00
N VAL A 153 11.48 10.12 -0.35
CA VAL A 153 11.36 10.20 1.12
C VAL A 153 12.23 9.14 1.78
N ALA A 154 12.19 7.88 1.31
CA ALA A 154 13.07 6.82 1.78
C ALA A 154 14.55 7.17 1.56
N TRP A 155 14.89 7.76 0.41
CA TRP A 155 16.24 8.21 0.11
C TRP A 155 16.70 9.29 1.08
N ILE A 156 15.86 10.29 1.41
CA ILE A 156 16.16 11.33 2.40
C ILE A 156 16.35 10.70 3.78
N ALA A 157 15.47 9.77 4.18
CA ALA A 157 15.59 9.07 5.45
C ALA A 157 16.94 8.36 5.60
N VAL A 158 17.42 7.71 4.52
CA VAL A 158 18.70 7.00 4.54
C VAL A 158 19.89 7.96 4.44
N ASN A 159 19.90 8.86 3.46
CA ASN A 159 21.10 9.62 3.10
C ASN A 159 21.25 10.95 3.84
N VAL A 160 20.14 11.50 4.37
CA VAL A 160 20.15 12.80 5.05
C VAL A 160 19.89 12.62 6.55
N ILE A 161 18.89 11.80 6.93
CA ILE A 161 18.57 11.55 8.34
C ILE A 161 19.49 10.48 8.95
N GLY A 162 20.04 9.59 8.14
CA GLY A 162 21.02 8.59 8.56
C GLY A 162 20.42 7.25 8.99
N LEU A 163 19.20 6.91 8.56
CA LEU A 163 18.69 5.55 8.71
C LEU A 163 19.57 4.59 7.91
N ARG A 164 19.89 3.42 8.47
CA ARG A 164 20.72 2.42 7.78
C ARG A 164 20.08 1.91 6.49
N PHE A 165 18.77 1.73 6.51
CA PHE A 165 17.92 1.44 5.36
C PHE A 165 16.49 1.86 5.71
N CYS A 166 15.69 2.11 4.70
CA CYS A 166 14.27 2.39 4.81
C CYS A 166 13.62 1.82 3.55
N HIS A 167 12.89 0.73 3.72
CA HIS A 167 12.20 0.08 2.61
C HIS A 167 10.78 0.60 2.50
N HIS A 168 10.21 0.54 1.30
CA HIS A 168 8.85 0.95 1.07
C HIS A 168 8.12 0.09 0.02
N TYR A 169 6.82 -0.02 0.19
CA TYR A 169 5.89 -0.64 -0.75
C TYR A 169 4.59 0.15 -0.71
N MET A 170 4.31 0.88 -1.80
CA MET A 170 3.17 1.79 -1.84
C MET A 170 3.19 2.75 -0.63
N ASP A 171 2.19 2.65 0.25
CA ASP A 171 1.99 3.56 1.39
C ASP A 171 2.70 3.05 2.66
N ASP A 172 3.20 1.82 2.63
CA ASP A 172 3.92 1.18 3.74
C ASP A 172 5.42 1.47 3.66
N PHE A 173 6.00 1.90 4.77
CA PHE A 173 7.44 2.00 5.01
C PHE A 173 7.83 1.07 6.16
N TRP A 174 9.03 0.49 6.11
CA TRP A 174 9.54 -0.31 7.21
C TRP A 174 11.07 -0.27 7.31
N SER A 175 11.56 -0.49 8.53
CA SER A 175 12.96 -0.73 8.81
C SER A 175 13.13 -1.59 10.06
N ILE A 176 14.38 -1.83 10.44
CA ILE A 176 14.74 -2.67 11.57
C ILE A 176 15.50 -1.83 12.57
N GLU A 177 15.00 -1.83 13.80
CA GLU A 177 15.67 -1.26 14.95
C GLU A 177 16.61 -2.29 15.58
N ARG A 178 17.77 -1.81 16.04
CA ARG A 178 18.70 -2.63 16.82
C ARG A 178 18.44 -2.38 18.29
N GLY A 179 18.05 -3.42 19.01
CA GLY A 179 17.59 -3.32 20.39
C GLY A 179 16.08 -3.09 20.48
N LEU A 180 15.60 -3.00 21.72
CA LEU A 180 14.19 -2.79 22.05
C LEU A 180 13.95 -1.44 22.73
N ASP A 181 14.99 -0.61 22.80
CA ASP A 181 14.89 0.73 23.38
C ASP A 181 14.01 1.59 22.49
N THR A 182 13.14 2.35 23.15
CA THR A 182 12.16 3.23 22.52
C THR A 182 12.41 4.67 22.96
N VAL A 183 11.90 5.60 22.17
CA VAL A 183 11.95 7.03 22.45
C VAL A 183 10.56 7.63 22.29
N LEU A 184 10.26 8.64 23.11
CA LEU A 184 9.01 9.35 23.08
C LEU A 184 8.81 10.08 21.75
N TYR A 185 7.72 9.77 21.06
CA TYR A 185 7.25 10.53 19.92
C TYR A 185 6.14 11.49 20.35
N GLU A 186 6.50 12.76 20.52
CA GLU A 186 5.64 13.81 21.07
C GLU A 186 4.27 13.97 20.38
N PRO A 187 4.17 13.95 19.03
CA PRO A 187 2.87 14.12 18.36
C PRO A 187 1.83 13.07 18.77
N TYR A 188 2.27 11.87 19.15
CA TYR A 188 1.39 10.79 19.64
C TYR A 188 1.49 10.52 21.14
N ARG A 189 2.46 11.14 21.83
CA ARG A 189 2.76 10.91 23.25
C ARG A 189 2.92 9.43 23.57
N CYS A 190 3.64 8.71 22.71
CA CYS A 190 3.89 7.28 22.86
C CYS A 190 5.34 6.92 22.54
N GLU A 191 5.81 5.84 23.15
CA GLU A 191 7.15 5.28 22.93
C GLU A 191 7.19 4.48 21.62
N LEU A 192 8.15 4.80 20.75
CA LEU A 192 8.37 4.13 19.46
C LEU A 192 9.87 3.89 19.24
N PRO A 193 10.27 2.93 18.38
CA PRO A 193 11.66 2.75 17.98
C PRO A 193 12.27 4.06 17.46
N HIS A 194 13.52 4.32 17.84
CA HIS A 194 14.22 5.56 17.50
C HIS A 194 14.22 5.84 15.98
N SER A 195 14.54 4.84 15.16
CA SER A 195 14.54 4.98 13.71
C SER A 195 13.14 5.18 13.11
N GLN A 196 12.09 4.68 13.76
CA GLN A 196 10.69 4.97 13.38
C GLN A 196 10.35 6.43 13.70
N VAL A 197 10.71 6.91 14.89
CA VAL A 197 10.53 8.33 15.28
C VAL A 197 11.24 9.27 14.33
N GLN A 198 12.45 8.93 13.89
CA GLN A 198 13.18 9.70 12.88
C GLN A 198 12.42 9.80 11.55
N LEU A 199 11.81 8.70 11.08
CA LEU A 199 10.98 8.71 9.87
C LEU A 199 9.71 9.54 10.06
N LEU A 200 8.99 9.36 11.17
CA LEU A 200 7.76 10.12 11.45
C LEU A 200 8.05 11.62 11.58
N SER A 201 9.16 11.98 12.22
CA SER A 201 9.62 13.37 12.31
C SER A 201 9.99 13.96 10.94
N LEU A 202 10.52 13.14 10.02
CA LEU A 202 10.72 13.55 8.63
C LEU A 202 9.38 13.78 7.93
N TRP A 203 8.40 12.91 8.14
CA TRP A 203 7.06 13.06 7.58
C TRP A 203 6.38 14.34 8.08
N ASP A 204 6.48 14.65 9.37
CA ASP A 204 5.97 15.89 9.95
C ASP A 204 6.57 17.12 9.27
N LYS A 205 7.90 17.12 9.06
CA LYS A 205 8.60 18.21 8.36
C LYS A 205 8.17 18.35 6.90
N LEU A 206 7.86 17.25 6.24
CA LEU A 206 7.41 17.22 4.84
C LEU A 206 5.89 17.45 4.69
N GLY A 207 5.15 17.52 5.80
CA GLY A 207 3.69 17.61 5.78
C GLY A 207 3.00 16.33 5.28
N ILE A 208 3.67 15.18 5.41
CA ILE A 208 3.10 13.87 5.04
C ILE A 208 2.21 13.41 6.21
N PRO A 209 0.90 13.21 6.00
CA PRO A 209 -0.01 12.81 7.07
C PRO A 209 0.17 11.33 7.44
N HIS A 210 0.02 11.02 8.72
CA HIS A 210 0.08 9.66 9.25
C HIS A 210 -0.88 9.52 10.45
N GLU A 211 -1.23 8.27 10.79
CA GLU A 211 -2.18 7.95 11.88
C GLU A 211 -1.54 7.00 12.90
N GLN A 212 -1.68 7.30 14.20
CA GLN A 212 -1.02 6.56 15.30
C GLN A 212 -1.30 5.05 15.27
N ASN A 213 -2.55 4.65 15.06
CA ASN A 213 -2.98 3.25 15.08
C ASN A 213 -2.37 2.38 13.97
N LYS A 214 -1.69 2.99 12.99
CA LYS A 214 -1.00 2.28 11.91
C LYS A 214 0.53 2.31 12.04
N GLN A 215 1.05 2.96 13.08
CA GLN A 215 2.47 2.97 13.38
C GLN A 215 2.75 1.83 14.36
N VAL A 216 3.32 0.74 13.85
CA VAL A 216 3.46 -0.51 14.60
C VAL A 216 4.90 -0.97 14.62
N PHE A 217 5.32 -1.58 15.72
CA PHE A 217 6.65 -2.18 15.87
C PHE A 217 6.59 -3.46 16.70
N GLY A 218 7.58 -4.33 16.55
CA GLY A 218 7.70 -5.56 17.30
C GLY A 218 8.64 -6.57 16.66
N THR A 219 8.88 -7.69 17.34
CA THR A 219 9.69 -8.79 16.81
C THR A 219 8.94 -9.65 15.79
N ARG A 220 7.60 -9.55 15.78
CA ARG A 220 6.72 -10.23 14.82
C ARG A 220 5.74 -9.24 14.21
N LEU A 221 5.83 -9.02 12.90
CA LEU A 221 4.94 -8.08 12.20
C LEU A 221 4.58 -8.54 10.78
N PRO A 222 3.35 -8.22 10.31
CA PRO A 222 3.00 -8.42 8.92
C PRO A 222 3.63 -7.34 8.02
N VAL A 223 4.44 -7.75 7.04
CA VAL A 223 5.01 -6.90 5.98
C VAL A 223 4.59 -7.42 4.62
N ILE A 224 3.98 -6.57 3.80
CA ILE A 224 3.44 -6.89 2.47
C ILE A 224 2.64 -8.21 2.40
N GLY A 225 1.91 -8.52 3.48
CA GLY A 225 1.07 -9.71 3.59
C GLY A 225 1.79 -10.99 4.02
N PHE A 226 2.97 -10.90 4.64
CA PHE A 226 3.66 -12.01 5.28
C PHE A 226 4.05 -11.66 6.71
N GLU A 227 3.92 -12.61 7.61
CA GLU A 227 4.42 -12.50 8.97
C GLU A 227 5.95 -12.63 8.96
N VAL A 228 6.62 -11.59 9.43
CA VAL A 228 8.07 -11.52 9.60
C VAL A 228 8.36 -11.72 11.08
N ASP A 229 9.18 -12.73 11.40
CA ASP A 229 9.67 -12.99 12.74
C ASP A 229 11.18 -12.75 12.78
N THR A 230 11.62 -11.71 13.49
CA THR A 230 13.02 -11.30 13.62
C THR A 230 13.80 -12.15 14.64
N GLU A 231 13.13 -12.83 15.56
CA GLU A 231 13.77 -13.74 16.53
C GLU A 231 14.05 -15.08 15.88
N ALA A 232 13.04 -15.66 15.23
CA ALA A 232 13.16 -16.91 14.50
C ALA A 232 13.85 -16.75 13.13
N MET A 233 14.03 -15.50 12.67
CA MET A 233 14.58 -15.16 11.35
C MET A 233 13.81 -15.84 10.21
N THR A 234 12.47 -15.83 10.28
CA THR A 234 11.60 -16.50 9.28
C THR A 234 10.54 -15.58 8.68
N PHE A 235 10.12 -15.92 7.46
CA PHE A 235 8.95 -15.33 6.80
C PHE A 235 7.88 -16.39 6.63
N ARG A 236 6.67 -16.11 7.11
CA ARG A 236 5.54 -17.03 7.10
C ARG A 236 4.32 -16.38 6.47
N MET A 237 3.53 -17.20 5.78
CA MET A 237 2.18 -16.79 5.40
C MET A 237 1.28 -16.96 6.64
N GLY A 238 0.38 -16.01 6.88
CA GLY A 238 -0.55 -16.09 8.00
C GLY A 238 -1.38 -17.38 7.92
N LYS A 239 -1.70 -17.98 9.08
CA LYS A 239 -2.42 -19.26 9.16
C LYS A 239 -3.73 -19.24 8.34
N ALA A 240 -4.53 -18.19 8.51
CA ALA A 240 -5.80 -18.03 7.80
C ALA A 240 -5.61 -17.89 6.28
N GLU A 241 -4.58 -17.18 5.82
CA GLU A 241 -4.28 -17.06 4.38
C GLU A 241 -3.84 -18.39 3.79
N ARG A 242 -3.05 -19.17 4.54
CA ARG A 242 -2.64 -20.52 4.13
C ARG A 242 -3.84 -21.46 4.04
N GLU A 243 -4.75 -21.41 5.00
CA GLU A 243 -5.98 -22.21 4.99
C GLU A 243 -6.90 -21.80 3.83
N ALA A 244 -7.07 -20.49 3.59
CA ALA A 244 -7.83 -19.97 2.46
C ALA A 244 -7.24 -20.39 1.11
N LEU A 245 -5.93 -20.41 0.97
CA LEU A 245 -5.24 -20.92 -0.20
C LEU A 245 -5.52 -22.41 -0.42
N VAL A 246 -5.39 -23.23 0.63
CA VAL A 246 -5.62 -24.68 0.53
C VAL A 246 -7.07 -24.95 0.12
N LEU A 247 -8.01 -24.21 0.71
CA LEU A 247 -9.41 -24.29 0.34
C LEU A 247 -9.62 -23.88 -1.13
N ALA A 248 -9.07 -22.74 -1.56
CA ALA A 248 -9.18 -22.27 -2.93
C ALA A 248 -8.60 -23.27 -3.96
N ILE A 249 -7.47 -23.92 -3.64
CA ILE A 249 -6.91 -25.00 -4.48
C ILE A 249 -7.87 -26.19 -4.52
N THR A 250 -8.40 -26.60 -3.38
CA THR A 250 -9.28 -27.76 -3.26
C THR A 250 -10.58 -27.54 -4.03
N ASP A 251 -11.21 -26.38 -3.87
CA ASP A 251 -12.44 -25.99 -4.59
C ASP A 251 -12.20 -25.90 -6.10
N PHE A 252 -11.05 -25.36 -6.50
CA PHE A 252 -10.65 -25.31 -7.90
C PHE A 252 -10.53 -26.73 -8.48
N LEU A 253 -9.90 -27.67 -7.77
CA LEU A 253 -9.75 -29.06 -8.22
C LEU A 253 -11.06 -29.87 -8.19
N ALA A 254 -11.99 -29.53 -7.30
CA ALA A 254 -13.27 -30.24 -7.15
C ALA A 254 -14.25 -30.01 -8.32
N THR A 255 -13.98 -29.03 -9.18
CA THR A 255 -14.86 -28.69 -10.30
C THR A 255 -14.84 -29.79 -11.38
N LYS A 256 -16.01 -30.38 -11.66
CA LYS A 256 -16.15 -31.49 -12.63
C LYS A 256 -15.70 -31.15 -14.06
N LYS A 257 -15.81 -29.89 -14.47
CA LYS A 257 -15.29 -29.40 -15.75
C LYS A 257 -13.86 -28.91 -15.53
N ARG A 258 -12.87 -29.53 -16.18
CA ARG A 258 -11.46 -29.09 -16.19
C ARG A 258 -11.22 -27.72 -16.89
N SER A 259 -12.28 -27.00 -17.22
CA SER A 259 -12.27 -25.68 -17.85
C SER A 259 -12.76 -24.66 -16.83
N HIS A 260 -11.84 -23.86 -16.31
CA HIS A 260 -12.17 -22.72 -15.46
C HIS A 260 -12.13 -21.42 -16.28
N PRO A 261 -12.99 -20.43 -15.97
CA PRO A 261 -12.85 -19.09 -16.52
C PRO A 261 -11.45 -18.53 -16.25
N LEU A 262 -10.92 -17.73 -17.19
CA LEU A 262 -9.59 -17.10 -17.06
C LEU A 262 -9.43 -16.35 -15.73
N ARG A 263 -10.49 -15.70 -15.26
CA ARG A 263 -10.51 -14.98 -13.98
C ARG A 263 -10.19 -15.88 -12.77
N GLU A 264 -10.71 -17.11 -12.76
CA GLU A 264 -10.45 -18.08 -11.68
C GLU A 264 -9.02 -18.58 -11.73
N TRP A 265 -8.50 -18.85 -12.93
CA TRP A 265 -7.07 -19.15 -13.13
C TRP A 265 -6.18 -18.00 -12.63
N GLN A 266 -6.48 -16.76 -13.01
CA GLN A 266 -5.70 -15.59 -12.59
C GLN A 266 -5.75 -15.37 -11.08
N ARG A 267 -6.91 -15.59 -10.45
CA ARG A 267 -7.05 -15.55 -8.99
C ARG A 267 -6.15 -16.59 -8.33
N LEU A 268 -6.26 -17.85 -8.73
CA LEU A 268 -5.45 -18.94 -8.16
C LEU A 268 -3.95 -18.71 -8.41
N LEU A 269 -3.56 -18.27 -9.61
CA LEU A 269 -2.18 -17.90 -9.91
C LEU A 269 -1.69 -16.76 -9.03
N GLY A 270 -2.51 -15.75 -8.73
CA GLY A 270 -2.17 -14.68 -7.79
C GLY A 270 -1.85 -15.23 -6.39
N TRP A 271 -2.70 -16.14 -5.89
CA TRP A 271 -2.47 -16.86 -4.63
C TRP A 271 -1.18 -17.70 -4.66
N CYS A 272 -0.95 -18.45 -5.74
CA CYS A 272 0.22 -19.30 -5.93
C CYS A 272 1.53 -18.52 -6.13
N CYS A 273 1.49 -17.33 -6.74
CA CYS A 273 2.65 -16.45 -6.83
C CYS A 273 3.05 -15.92 -5.45
N LYS A 274 2.07 -15.56 -4.61
CA LYS A 274 2.32 -15.19 -3.21
C LYS A 274 3.01 -16.35 -2.45
N THR A 275 2.63 -17.60 -2.68
CA THR A 275 3.22 -18.76 -1.99
C THR A 275 4.55 -19.25 -2.58
N SER A 276 4.74 -19.13 -3.89
CA SER A 276 6.00 -19.46 -4.57
C SER A 276 7.13 -18.51 -4.16
N TYR A 277 6.77 -17.25 -3.92
CA TYR A 277 7.66 -16.26 -3.31
C TYR A 277 8.10 -16.68 -1.91
N ASN A 278 7.17 -17.16 -1.07
CA ASN A 278 7.47 -17.72 0.25
C ASN A 278 8.35 -18.98 0.18
N ARG A 279 8.09 -19.92 -0.75
CA ARG A 279 8.93 -21.11 -0.93
C ARG A 279 10.33 -20.79 -1.44
N ARG A 280 10.51 -19.80 -2.33
CA ARG A 280 11.85 -19.33 -2.72
C ARG A 280 12.57 -18.70 -1.54
N LEU A 281 11.92 -17.79 -0.80
CA LEU A 281 12.48 -17.19 0.41
C LEU A 281 12.90 -18.26 1.44
N ASN A 282 12.02 -19.22 1.73
CA ASN A 282 12.29 -20.30 2.68
C ASN A 282 13.29 -21.36 2.14
N ARG A 283 13.38 -21.61 0.83
CA ARG A 283 14.43 -22.50 0.26
C ARG A 283 15.80 -21.85 0.20
N TYR A 284 15.88 -20.56 -0.18
CA TYR A 284 17.14 -19.81 -0.12
C TYR A 284 17.61 -19.64 1.33
N ASN A 285 16.68 -19.51 2.27
CA ASN A 285 16.98 -19.53 3.70
C ASN A 285 17.35 -20.94 4.20
N ALA A 286 16.61 -21.99 3.86
CA ALA A 286 16.88 -23.35 4.33
C ALA A 286 18.13 -24.02 3.72
N SER A 287 18.48 -23.73 2.45
CA SER A 287 19.66 -24.34 1.81
C SER A 287 21.00 -23.70 2.20
N TYR A 288 20.98 -22.50 2.80
CA TYR A 288 22.18 -21.79 3.25
C TYR A 288 22.25 -21.58 4.76
N MET A 289 21.15 -21.81 5.51
CA MET A 289 21.16 -21.74 6.99
C MET A 289 21.59 -23.04 7.70
N ASN A 290 21.75 -24.16 6.98
CA ASN A 290 22.34 -25.39 7.55
C ASN A 290 23.89 -25.39 7.56
N HIS A 291 24.54 -24.29 7.13
CA HIS A 291 26.00 -24.14 7.16
C HIS A 291 26.49 -23.05 8.12
N ALA A 292 25.62 -22.57 9.02
CA ALA A 292 25.96 -21.62 10.08
C ALA A 292 25.54 -22.15 11.46
N VAL A 293 25.79 -23.44 11.70
CA VAL A 293 25.91 -24.06 13.03
C VAL A 293 27.33 -24.57 13.15
#